data_AF-A0A7R9ZYZ3-F1
#
_entry.id   AF-A0A7R9ZYZ3-F1
#
_cell.length_a   1.000
_cell.length_b   1.000
_cell.length_c   1.000
_cell.angle_alpha   90.00
_cell.angle_beta   90.00
_cell.angle_gamma   90.00
#
_symmetry.space_group_name_H-M   'P 1'
#
loop_
_entity.id
_entity.type
_entity.pdbx_description
1 polymer ?
#
loop_
_entity_poly.entity_id
_entity_poly.type
_entity_poly.pdbx_seq_one_letter_code
_entity_poly.pdbx_strand_id
1 'polypeptide(L)'
;KEYSGYQDKVVLVQYVTTCTDNGVEDTAALLRDLEKMAQETNEAFQKHGEPPMVNIIVEDLDRDKRLAVLQAIDVLFDTSINDGLNLVPFQFYAAHSEDKRGVTLVSEFCGCSRVLTGVFKVNPWDACAIMVALDQALSIEPEEQAVRFAKDHSYVASQTVVEWVRKNLCELRSSVQQRQTCGQNQLIGHLNFDKVLADYRSARTRAIFVDNEGTIAAKAGWFLDADGGTMTALMKQGSPPDEEVLERLQTLANDQKNTVVVLSGRDPQCLDRWFGGVQGLGLCAEHGFHWLPPRGLRKAAGGQASHATPQAGCEWADETRHWHCLAEEGNAESHDEWKAIVFELMKQYVKRVQGSIVEFKDSAISWNYRGVGAP
;
A
#
# COMPACT_ATOMS: atom_id res chain seq x y z
N LYS A 1 -3.34 -23.22 31.78
CA LYS A 1 -4.66 -23.33 32.47
C LYS A 1 -5.54 -24.40 31.85
N GLU A 2 -5.78 -24.33 30.54
CA GLU A 2 -6.64 -25.29 29.83
C GLU A 2 -5.93 -26.62 29.53
N TYR A 3 -4.62 -26.59 29.25
CA TYR A 3 -3.81 -27.78 28.97
C TYR A 3 -2.98 -28.19 30.18
N SER A 4 -3.61 -28.80 31.18
CA SER A 4 -2.93 -29.23 32.42
C SER A 4 -1.87 -30.31 32.19
N GLY A 5 -2.02 -31.12 31.12
CA GLY A 5 -1.09 -32.22 30.80
C GLY A 5 0.34 -31.80 30.42
N TYR A 6 0.55 -30.52 30.08
CA TYR A 6 1.85 -29.93 29.77
C TYR A 6 2.49 -29.19 30.94
N GLN A 7 1.77 -29.02 32.05
CA GLN A 7 2.36 -28.45 33.26
C GLN A 7 3.58 -29.30 33.65
N ASP A 8 4.69 -28.63 33.97
CA ASP A 8 6.00 -29.22 34.29
C ASP A 8 6.72 -29.99 33.16
N LYS A 9 6.20 -29.99 31.94
CA LYS A 9 6.84 -30.64 30.78
C LYS A 9 7.36 -29.65 29.73
N VAL A 10 6.86 -28.43 29.76
CA VAL A 10 7.18 -27.39 28.77
C VAL A 10 7.80 -26.20 29.48
N VAL A 11 8.89 -25.70 28.92
CA VAL A 11 9.57 -24.48 29.37
C VAL A 11 9.64 -23.53 28.18
N LEU A 12 9.24 -22.28 28.39
CA LEU A 12 9.43 -21.19 27.44
C LEU A 12 10.73 -20.47 27.80
N VAL A 13 11.66 -20.40 26.85
CA VAL A 13 12.89 -19.64 26.97
C VAL A 13 12.89 -18.54 25.92
N GLN A 14 12.85 -17.28 26.37
CA GLN A 14 12.86 -16.11 25.52
C GLN A 14 14.20 -15.38 25.69
N TYR A 15 15.00 -15.38 24.62
CA TYR A 15 16.18 -14.52 24.54
C TYR A 15 15.77 -13.13 24.05
N VAL A 16 16.29 -12.09 24.71
CA VAL A 16 16.05 -10.68 24.38
C VAL A 16 17.40 -10.02 24.10
N THR A 17 17.56 -9.51 22.89
CA THR A 17 18.70 -8.70 22.47
C THR A 17 18.37 -7.24 22.70
N THR A 18 19.25 -6.53 23.39
CA THR A 18 19.12 -5.09 23.62
C THR A 18 19.77 -4.32 22.47
N CYS A 19 18.98 -3.69 21.61
CA CYS A 19 19.50 -2.74 20.63
C CYS A 19 19.81 -1.39 21.31
N THR A 20 21.01 -0.84 21.10
CA THR A 20 21.44 0.44 21.70
C THR A 20 20.95 1.68 20.95
N ASP A 21 20.37 1.53 19.75
CA ASP A 21 20.17 2.67 18.85
C ASP A 21 18.69 3.12 18.77
N ASN A 22 18.46 4.33 19.29
CA ASN A 22 17.43 5.33 18.90
C ASN A 22 15.92 5.06 19.15
N GLY A 23 15.55 4.23 20.14
CA GLY A 23 14.14 4.04 20.57
C GLY A 23 13.96 3.68 22.06
N VAL A 24 14.84 4.21 22.90
CA VAL A 24 15.26 3.64 24.21
C VAL A 24 14.16 3.59 25.28
N GLU A 25 13.14 4.46 25.25
CA GLU A 25 12.13 4.50 26.31
C GLU A 25 11.10 3.36 26.24
N ASP A 26 10.63 3.01 25.03
CA ASP A 26 9.64 1.94 24.87
C ASP A 26 10.25 0.55 25.14
N THR A 27 11.53 0.35 24.78
CA THR A 27 12.17 -0.97 24.91
C THR A 27 12.35 -1.39 26.36
N ALA A 28 12.75 -0.47 27.24
CA ALA A 28 12.92 -0.76 28.67
C ALA A 28 11.57 -0.96 29.39
N ALA A 29 10.53 -0.24 28.98
CA ALA A 29 9.18 -0.44 29.51
C ALA A 29 8.62 -1.82 29.11
N LEU A 30 8.77 -2.19 27.83
CA LEU A 30 8.37 -3.49 27.31
C LEU A 30 9.10 -4.64 28.00
N LEU A 31 10.41 -4.50 28.25
CA LEU A 31 11.17 -5.51 28.98
C LEU A 31 10.63 -5.70 30.41
N ARG A 32 10.34 -4.61 31.13
CA ARG A 32 9.72 -4.70 32.47
C ARG A 32 8.36 -5.38 32.43
N ASP A 33 7.55 -5.08 31.43
CA ASP A 33 6.23 -5.72 31.28
C ASP A 33 6.37 -7.21 30.97
N LEU A 34 7.33 -7.60 30.12
CA LEU A 34 7.66 -8.99 29.81
C LEU A 34 8.14 -9.76 31.05
N GLU A 35 9.08 -9.19 31.81
CA GLU A 35 9.59 -9.78 33.06
C GLU A 35 8.46 -9.96 34.09
N LYS A 36 7.60 -8.95 34.23
CA LYS A 36 6.42 -9.01 35.10
C LYS A 36 5.47 -10.13 34.68
N MET A 37 5.14 -10.24 33.40
CA MET A 37 4.27 -11.32 32.90
C MET A 37 4.89 -12.71 33.11
N ALA A 38 6.20 -12.84 32.93
CA ALA A 38 6.92 -14.08 33.20
C ALA A 38 6.87 -14.43 34.70
N GLN A 39 7.08 -13.45 35.58
CA GLN A 39 6.99 -13.62 37.03
C GLN A 39 5.58 -14.04 37.46
N GLU A 40 4.54 -13.34 37.04
CA GLU A 40 3.14 -13.67 37.36
C GLU A 40 2.77 -15.09 36.88
N THR A 41 3.29 -15.49 35.71
CA THR A 41 3.08 -16.85 35.18
C THR A 41 3.81 -17.90 36.01
N ASN A 42 5.08 -17.66 36.36
CA ASN A 42 5.85 -18.56 37.19
C ASN A 42 5.24 -18.69 38.60
N GLU A 43 4.83 -17.60 39.23
CA GLU A 43 4.16 -17.64 40.55
C GLU A 43 2.86 -18.48 40.52
N ALA A 44 2.13 -18.46 39.40
CA ALA A 44 0.88 -19.20 39.25
C ALA A 44 1.07 -20.70 38.94
N PHE A 45 2.16 -21.10 38.28
CA PHE A 45 2.33 -22.47 37.74
C PHE A 45 3.59 -23.20 38.18
N GLN A 46 4.61 -22.51 38.70
CA GLN A 46 5.87 -23.12 39.10
C GLN A 46 5.68 -23.95 40.37
N LYS A 47 6.23 -25.18 40.34
CA LYS A 47 6.33 -26.02 41.54
C LYS A 47 7.50 -25.58 42.41
N HIS A 48 7.31 -25.67 43.73
CA HIS A 48 8.34 -25.30 44.69
C HIS A 48 9.59 -26.16 44.52
N GLY A 49 10.74 -25.53 44.25
CA GLY A 49 12.04 -26.20 44.07
C GLY A 49 12.40 -26.57 42.63
N GLU A 50 11.50 -26.37 41.66
CA GLU A 50 11.76 -26.61 40.23
C GLU A 50 12.19 -25.32 39.51
N PRO A 51 12.91 -25.40 38.37
CA PRO A 51 13.24 -24.23 37.58
C PRO A 51 11.97 -23.53 37.03
N PRO A 52 12.04 -22.21 36.74
CA PRO A 52 10.89 -21.46 36.26
C PRO A 52 10.46 -21.93 34.86
N MET A 53 9.14 -21.94 34.62
CA MET A 53 8.55 -22.35 33.35
C MET A 53 8.76 -21.32 32.24
N VAL A 54 8.85 -20.03 32.59
CA VAL A 54 9.13 -18.95 31.65
C VAL A 54 10.43 -18.27 32.05
N ASN A 55 11.43 -18.34 31.17
CA ASN A 55 12.75 -17.74 31.35
C ASN A 55 12.94 -16.60 30.36
N ILE A 56 13.12 -15.38 30.87
CA ILE A 56 13.53 -14.23 30.06
C ILE A 56 15.03 -14.04 30.26
N ILE A 57 15.80 -14.15 29.18
CA ILE A 57 17.26 -14.03 29.21
C ILE A 57 17.66 -12.84 28.35
N VAL A 58 18.18 -11.79 28.98
CA VAL A 58 18.67 -10.59 28.29
C VAL A 58 20.15 -10.78 28.00
N GLU A 59 20.48 -11.27 26.81
CA GLU A 59 21.85 -11.55 26.40
C GLU A 59 22.01 -11.44 24.88
N ASP A 60 23.10 -10.82 24.43
CA ASP A 60 23.52 -10.87 23.05
C ASP A 60 24.25 -12.18 22.76
N LEU A 61 23.59 -13.07 22.04
CA LEU A 61 24.15 -14.36 21.67
C LEU A 61 25.17 -14.19 20.53
N ASP A 62 26.40 -14.64 20.77
CA ASP A 62 27.34 -14.91 19.69
C ASP A 62 26.85 -16.05 18.79
N ARG A 63 27.54 -16.26 17.66
CA ARG A 63 27.12 -17.25 16.66
C ARG A 63 27.06 -18.67 17.23
N ASP A 64 28.04 -19.07 18.03
CA ASP A 64 28.20 -20.46 18.46
C ASP A 64 27.19 -20.77 19.58
N LYS A 65 26.97 -19.83 20.52
CA LYS A 65 25.88 -19.88 21.49
C LYS A 65 24.52 -19.89 20.82
N ARG A 66 24.27 -19.04 19.83
CA ARG A 66 23.00 -19.01 19.10
C ARG A 66 22.72 -20.35 18.43
N LEU A 67 23.72 -20.97 17.80
CA LEU A 67 23.56 -22.28 17.19
C LEU A 67 23.23 -23.35 18.25
N ALA A 68 23.93 -23.35 19.38
CA ALA A 68 23.66 -24.28 20.48
C ALA A 68 22.24 -24.11 21.05
N VAL A 69 21.79 -22.87 21.23
CA VAL A 69 20.41 -22.56 21.64
C VAL A 69 19.42 -23.08 20.61
N LEU A 70 19.62 -22.76 19.32
CA LEU A 70 18.73 -23.22 18.26
C LEU A 70 18.61 -24.74 18.24
N GLN A 71 19.72 -25.48 18.37
CA GLN A 71 19.73 -26.95 18.41
C GLN A 71 19.08 -27.57 19.66
N ALA A 72 18.89 -26.78 20.72
CA ALA A 72 18.21 -27.22 21.95
C ALA A 72 16.70 -26.98 21.91
N ILE A 73 16.18 -26.27 20.91
CA ILE A 73 14.76 -25.91 20.80
C ILE A 73 13.97 -27.05 20.15
N ASP A 74 12.98 -27.59 20.86
CA ASP A 74 12.02 -28.55 20.31
C ASP A 74 10.96 -27.86 19.43
N VAL A 75 10.50 -26.68 19.84
CA VAL A 75 9.49 -25.89 19.13
C VAL A 75 9.93 -24.43 19.06
N LEU A 76 10.24 -23.95 17.85
CA LEU A 76 10.49 -22.53 17.62
C LEU A 76 9.16 -21.79 17.49
N PHE A 77 8.99 -20.74 18.28
CA PHE A 77 7.76 -19.97 18.38
C PHE A 77 7.99 -18.51 17.98
N ASP A 78 7.53 -18.13 16.79
CA ASP A 78 7.61 -16.77 16.26
C ASP A 78 6.20 -16.17 16.08
N THR A 79 5.84 -15.21 16.94
CA THR A 79 4.58 -14.46 16.88
C THR A 79 4.78 -12.99 16.56
N SER A 80 5.74 -12.67 15.68
CA SER A 80 5.99 -11.27 15.31
C SER A 80 4.74 -10.63 14.70
N ILE A 81 4.39 -9.43 15.18
CA ILE A 81 3.20 -8.69 14.73
C ILE A 81 3.36 -8.26 13.25
N ASN A 82 4.59 -7.87 12.87
CA ASN A 82 4.94 -7.51 11.51
C ASN A 82 6.47 -7.63 11.35
N ASP A 83 6.92 -8.54 10.50
CA ASP A 83 8.34 -8.71 10.22
C ASP A 83 8.54 -8.95 8.72
N GLY A 84 9.37 -8.10 8.09
CA GLY A 84 9.71 -8.23 6.68
C GLY A 84 10.52 -9.50 6.39
N LEU A 85 11.62 -9.73 7.13
CA LEU A 85 12.48 -10.89 6.94
C LEU A 85 13.01 -11.39 8.28
N ASN A 86 12.20 -12.21 8.95
CA ASN A 86 12.67 -12.94 10.12
C ASN A 86 13.64 -14.05 9.69
N LEU A 87 14.90 -13.95 10.10
CA LEU A 87 15.93 -14.95 9.79
C LEU A 87 15.93 -16.13 10.76
N VAL A 88 15.32 -16.00 11.95
CA VAL A 88 15.39 -17.01 13.01
C VAL A 88 14.79 -18.35 12.57
N PRO A 89 13.61 -18.41 11.90
CA PRO A 89 13.08 -19.67 11.38
C PRO A 89 14.03 -20.35 10.39
N PHE A 90 14.68 -19.60 9.49
CA PHE A 90 15.63 -20.18 8.55
C PHE A 90 16.88 -20.71 9.24
N GLN A 91 17.39 -19.98 10.24
CA GLN A 91 18.53 -20.43 11.05
C GLN A 91 18.21 -21.70 11.83
N PHE A 92 16.98 -21.83 12.34
CA PHE A 92 16.52 -23.02 13.03
C PHE A 92 16.53 -24.26 12.13
N TYR A 93 16.02 -24.16 10.91
CA TYR A 93 16.11 -25.25 9.93
C TYR A 93 17.56 -25.58 9.54
N ALA A 94 18.42 -24.56 9.40
CA ALA A 94 19.83 -24.77 9.12
C ALA A 94 20.56 -25.49 10.29
N ALA A 95 20.25 -25.12 11.53
CA ALA A 95 20.82 -25.70 12.75
C ALA A 95 20.47 -27.18 12.94
N HIS A 96 19.27 -27.58 12.49
CA HIS A 96 18.74 -28.94 12.58
C HIS A 96 18.92 -29.75 11.29
N SER A 97 19.81 -29.31 10.39
CA SER A 97 20.03 -29.98 9.10
C SER A 97 20.46 -31.45 9.24
N GLU A 98 21.20 -31.79 10.31
CA GLU A 98 21.69 -33.14 10.57
C GLU A 98 20.67 -34.03 11.28
N ASP A 99 19.99 -33.51 12.30
CA ASP A 99 19.11 -34.29 13.17
C ASP A 99 17.64 -34.28 12.71
N LYS A 100 17.26 -33.33 11.84
CA LYS A 100 15.92 -33.19 11.25
C LYS A 100 14.81 -33.09 12.30
N ARG A 101 15.15 -32.48 13.44
CA ARG A 101 14.24 -32.28 14.56
C ARG A 101 13.71 -30.85 14.56
N GLY A 102 12.74 -30.63 15.43
CA GLY A 102 12.16 -29.33 15.66
C GLY A 102 10.87 -29.10 14.88
N VAL A 103 9.99 -28.30 15.46
CA VAL A 103 8.76 -27.79 14.84
C VAL A 103 8.80 -26.27 14.91
N THR A 104 8.20 -25.58 13.93
CA THR A 104 8.15 -24.12 13.96
C THR A 104 6.71 -23.63 13.81
N LEU A 105 6.34 -22.71 14.68
CA LEU A 105 5.15 -21.87 14.56
C LEU A 105 5.61 -20.47 14.13
N VAL A 106 4.98 -19.93 13.09
CA VAL A 106 5.34 -18.64 12.51
C VAL A 106 4.09 -17.79 12.32
N SER A 107 4.19 -16.50 12.66
CA SER A 107 3.17 -15.51 12.36
C SER A 107 2.90 -15.41 10.86
N GLU A 108 1.64 -15.38 10.45
CA GLU A 108 1.23 -15.15 9.06
C GLU A 108 1.66 -13.76 8.53
N PHE A 109 2.01 -12.85 9.43
CA PHE A 109 2.51 -11.51 9.10
C PHE A 109 4.04 -11.45 8.96
N CYS A 110 4.76 -12.56 9.17
CA CYS A 110 6.18 -12.64 8.87
C CYS A 110 6.43 -12.97 7.39
N GLY A 111 7.44 -12.35 6.78
CA GLY A 111 7.83 -12.67 5.40
C GLY A 111 8.23 -14.13 5.19
N CYS A 112 8.81 -14.79 6.20
CA CYS A 112 9.16 -16.20 6.16
C CYS A 112 7.93 -17.13 6.02
N SER A 113 6.75 -16.72 6.48
CA SER A 113 5.50 -17.50 6.33
C SER A 113 5.07 -17.67 4.88
N ARG A 114 5.55 -16.82 3.96
CA ARG A 114 5.24 -16.94 2.52
C ARG A 114 6.02 -18.06 1.83
N VAL A 115 7.18 -18.41 2.38
CA VAL A 115 8.11 -19.36 1.76
C VAL A 115 8.18 -20.68 2.52
N LEU A 116 8.07 -20.64 3.84
CA LEU A 116 8.01 -21.82 4.68
C LEU A 116 6.57 -22.35 4.69
N THR A 117 6.39 -23.60 4.27
CA THR A 117 5.07 -24.24 4.08
C THR A 117 4.87 -25.47 4.95
N GLY A 118 5.91 -25.97 5.61
CA GLY A 118 5.83 -27.01 6.63
C GLY A 118 5.51 -26.48 8.03
N VAL A 119 5.76 -25.18 8.27
CA VAL A 119 5.45 -24.48 9.53
C VAL A 119 3.95 -24.39 9.84
N PHE A 120 3.62 -24.29 11.12
CA PHE A 120 2.29 -23.91 11.59
C PHE A 120 2.14 -22.40 11.52
N LYS A 121 1.24 -21.91 10.66
CA LYS A 121 0.98 -20.47 10.51
C LYS A 121 -0.07 -20.04 11.51
N VAL A 122 0.23 -18.99 12.28
CA VAL A 122 -0.67 -18.47 13.31
C VAL A 122 -0.89 -16.98 13.14
N ASN A 123 -2.06 -16.51 13.55
CA ASN A 123 -2.31 -15.09 13.71
C ASN A 123 -1.88 -14.69 15.14
N PRO A 124 -0.90 -13.79 15.33
CA PRO A 124 -0.42 -13.37 16.66
C PRO A 124 -1.50 -12.71 17.52
N TRP A 125 -2.60 -12.25 16.93
CA TRP A 125 -3.73 -11.64 17.63
C TRP A 125 -4.76 -12.65 18.13
N ASP A 126 -4.68 -13.91 17.70
CA ASP A 126 -5.60 -14.98 18.10
C ASP A 126 -4.89 -15.97 19.04
N ALA A 127 -4.97 -15.67 20.34
CA ALA A 127 -4.37 -16.50 21.39
C ALA A 127 -4.94 -17.93 21.41
N CYS A 128 -6.22 -18.11 21.09
CA CYS A 128 -6.85 -19.43 21.07
C CYS A 128 -6.28 -20.30 19.94
N ALA A 129 -6.17 -19.74 18.74
CA ALA A 129 -5.58 -20.45 17.60
C ALA A 129 -4.10 -20.78 17.84
N ILE A 130 -3.35 -19.88 18.47
CA ILE A 130 -1.96 -20.13 18.89
C ILE A 130 -1.87 -21.33 19.83
N MET A 131 -2.73 -21.39 20.85
CA MET A 131 -2.71 -22.51 21.80
C MET A 131 -3.03 -23.85 21.13
N VAL A 132 -3.97 -23.88 20.19
CA VAL A 132 -4.28 -25.08 19.39
C VAL A 132 -3.08 -25.49 18.52
N ALA A 133 -2.42 -24.52 17.89
CA ALA A 133 -1.24 -24.80 17.08
C ALA A 133 -0.05 -25.31 17.92
N LEU A 134 0.14 -24.79 19.13
CA LEU A 134 1.16 -25.27 20.06
C LEU A 134 0.88 -26.71 20.52
N ASP A 135 -0.37 -27.03 20.84
CA ASP A 135 -0.78 -28.40 21.20
C ASP A 135 -0.49 -29.39 20.05
N GLN A 136 -0.85 -29.01 18.82
CA GLN A 136 -0.54 -29.80 17.62
C GLN A 136 0.97 -29.95 17.39
N ALA A 137 1.75 -28.89 17.59
CA ALA A 137 3.19 -28.91 17.41
C ALA A 137 3.90 -29.81 18.45
N LEU A 138 3.44 -29.79 19.71
CA LEU A 138 3.99 -30.61 20.79
C LEU A 138 3.58 -32.08 20.70
N SER A 139 2.42 -32.36 20.13
CA SER A 139 1.88 -33.72 19.96
C SER A 139 2.07 -34.28 18.54
N ILE A 140 2.93 -33.67 17.72
CA ILE A 140 3.12 -34.10 16.34
C ILE A 140 3.76 -35.48 16.26
N GLU A 141 3.29 -36.30 15.34
CA GLU A 141 3.90 -37.61 15.08
C GLU A 141 5.26 -37.45 14.38
N PRO A 142 6.28 -38.29 14.72
CA PRO A 142 7.62 -38.16 14.16
C PRO A 142 7.69 -38.21 12.63
N GLU A 143 6.79 -38.97 11.99
CA GLU A 143 6.71 -39.05 10.53
C GLU A 143 6.23 -37.73 9.91
N GLU A 144 5.18 -37.13 10.49
CA GLU A 144 4.67 -35.84 10.02
C GLU A 144 5.70 -34.72 10.25
N GLN A 145 6.37 -34.73 11.41
CA GLN A 145 7.46 -33.82 11.71
C GLN A 145 8.58 -33.89 10.67
N ALA A 146 9.04 -35.10 10.33
CA ALA A 146 10.10 -35.30 9.35
C ALA A 146 9.70 -34.79 7.95
N VAL A 147 8.44 -35.01 7.54
CA VAL A 147 7.92 -34.52 6.25
C VAL A 147 7.87 -33.00 6.21
N ARG A 148 7.33 -32.36 7.25
CA ARG A 148 7.28 -30.89 7.36
C ARG A 148 8.68 -30.29 7.37
N PHE A 149 9.58 -30.87 8.16
CA PHE A 149 10.97 -30.43 8.24
C PHE A 149 11.66 -30.51 6.89
N ALA A 150 11.55 -31.66 6.19
CA ALA A 150 12.21 -31.85 4.89
C ALA A 150 11.75 -30.82 3.85
N LYS A 151 10.47 -30.44 3.87
CA LYS A 151 9.89 -29.47 2.94
C LYS A 151 10.52 -28.08 3.10
N ASP A 152 10.63 -27.61 4.33
CA ASP A 152 11.16 -26.28 4.62
C ASP A 152 12.69 -26.25 4.57
N HIS A 153 13.36 -27.29 5.08
CA HIS A 153 14.81 -27.44 4.97
C HIS A 153 15.29 -27.46 3.51
N SER A 154 14.56 -28.13 2.60
CA SER A 154 14.86 -28.11 1.16
C SER A 154 14.89 -26.68 0.61
N TYR A 155 13.94 -25.85 1.01
CA TYR A 155 13.91 -24.44 0.60
C TYR A 155 15.12 -23.70 1.16
N VAL A 156 15.34 -23.78 2.49
CA VAL A 156 16.43 -23.08 3.19
C VAL A 156 17.80 -23.46 2.61
N ALA A 157 18.05 -24.75 2.36
CA ALA A 157 19.31 -25.24 1.82
C ALA A 157 19.58 -24.78 0.37
N SER A 158 18.53 -24.51 -0.40
CA SER A 158 18.65 -24.07 -1.81
C SER A 158 18.77 -22.55 -1.97
N GLN A 159 18.21 -21.77 -1.05
CA GLN A 159 18.14 -20.31 -1.14
C GLN A 159 19.21 -19.63 -0.30
N THR A 160 20.45 -19.68 -0.77
CA THR A 160 21.57 -18.99 -0.12
C THR A 160 21.54 -17.48 -0.37
N VAL A 161 22.23 -16.71 0.48
CA VAL A 161 22.44 -15.26 0.27
C VAL A 161 23.10 -14.98 -1.09
N VAL A 162 24.05 -15.81 -1.50
CA VAL A 162 24.73 -15.67 -2.80
C VAL A 162 23.73 -15.84 -3.96
N GLU A 163 22.85 -16.83 -3.86
CA GLU A 163 21.82 -17.07 -4.87
C GLU A 163 20.78 -15.95 -4.89
N TRP A 164 20.40 -15.42 -3.73
CA TRP A 164 19.52 -14.25 -3.63
C TRP A 164 20.14 -13.02 -4.30
N VAL A 165 21.41 -12.70 -4.01
CA VAL A 165 22.11 -11.58 -4.66
C VAL A 165 22.17 -11.79 -6.17
N ARG A 166 22.52 -13.00 -6.63
CA ARG A 166 22.61 -13.34 -8.05
C ARG A 166 21.27 -13.13 -8.76
N LYS A 167 20.16 -13.63 -8.19
CA LYS A 167 18.81 -13.45 -8.75
C LYS A 167 18.43 -11.97 -8.85
N ASN A 168 18.61 -11.20 -7.79
CA ASN A 168 18.33 -9.77 -7.77
C ASN A 168 19.13 -9.00 -8.83
N LEU A 169 20.44 -9.29 -8.96
CA LEU A 169 21.27 -8.66 -9.98
C LEU A 169 20.86 -9.05 -11.41
N CYS A 170 20.47 -10.31 -11.63
CA CYS A 170 19.95 -10.78 -12.91
C CYS A 170 18.62 -10.09 -13.26
N GLU A 171 17.71 -9.94 -12.30
CA GLU A 171 16.43 -9.24 -12.49
C GLU A 171 16.63 -7.74 -12.76
N LEU A 172 17.54 -7.08 -12.04
CA LEU A 172 17.90 -5.68 -12.29
C LEU A 172 18.47 -5.49 -13.70
N ARG A 173 19.39 -6.35 -14.12
CA ARG A 173 19.96 -6.33 -15.48
C ARG A 173 18.88 -6.55 -16.54
N SER A 174 18.01 -7.52 -16.31
CA SER A 174 16.90 -7.84 -17.22
C SER A 174 15.93 -6.67 -17.30
N SER A 175 15.62 -5.99 -16.19
CA SER A 175 14.73 -4.83 -16.16
C SER A 175 15.28 -3.63 -16.95
N VAL A 176 16.59 -3.43 -16.97
CA VAL A 176 17.23 -2.39 -17.82
C VAL A 176 17.10 -2.75 -19.30
N GLN A 177 17.33 -4.01 -19.66
CA GLN A 177 17.12 -4.49 -21.03
C GLN A 177 15.63 -4.40 -21.42
N GLN A 178 14.73 -4.69 -20.49
CA GLN A 178 13.31 -4.64 -20.69
C GLN A 178 12.78 -3.21 -20.78
N ARG A 179 13.41 -2.22 -20.13
CA ARG A 179 13.13 -0.79 -20.36
C ARG A 179 13.52 -0.33 -21.77
N GLN A 180 14.61 -0.87 -22.33
CA GLN A 180 14.94 -0.63 -23.73
C GLN A 180 13.86 -1.19 -24.67
N THR A 181 13.15 -2.26 -24.26
CA THR A 181 12.03 -2.83 -25.03
C THR A 181 10.64 -2.30 -24.64
N CYS A 182 10.40 -1.80 -23.43
CA CYS A 182 9.09 -1.31 -22.97
C CYS A 182 8.78 0.10 -23.49
N GLY A 183 9.77 0.82 -24.02
CA GLY A 183 9.53 1.95 -24.93
C GLY A 183 9.05 1.49 -26.33
N GLN A 184 9.17 0.20 -26.62
CA GLN A 184 8.67 -0.50 -27.81
C GLN A 184 7.62 -1.53 -27.39
N ASN A 185 6.52 -1.09 -26.76
CA ASN A 185 5.32 -1.93 -26.72
C ASN A 185 4.92 -2.25 -28.17
N GLN A 186 5.30 -3.41 -28.69
CA GLN A 186 4.95 -3.87 -30.05
C GLN A 186 3.43 -3.93 -30.27
N LEU A 187 2.63 -3.90 -29.20
CA LEU A 187 1.17 -3.84 -29.21
C LEU A 187 0.61 -2.44 -29.53
N ILE A 188 1.35 -1.36 -29.25
CA ILE A 188 0.93 0.02 -29.52
C ILE A 188 2.01 0.62 -30.41
N GLY A 189 1.82 0.50 -31.72
CA GLY A 189 2.70 1.15 -32.69
C GLY A 189 2.76 2.67 -32.47
N HIS A 190 3.84 3.30 -32.94
CA HIS A 190 3.94 4.76 -32.92
C HIS A 190 2.73 5.41 -33.60
N LEU A 191 2.28 6.54 -33.04
CA LEU A 191 1.22 7.33 -33.66
C LEU A 191 1.65 7.75 -35.06
N ASN A 192 0.92 7.30 -36.09
CA ASN A 192 1.16 7.74 -37.45
C ASN A 192 0.58 9.16 -37.63
N PHE A 193 1.44 10.17 -37.47
CA PHE A 193 1.06 11.58 -37.54
C PHE A 193 0.40 11.95 -38.87
N ASP A 194 0.89 11.42 -40.00
CA ASP A 194 0.33 11.72 -41.32
C ASP A 194 -1.11 11.22 -41.45
N LYS A 195 -1.36 10.01 -40.95
CA LYS A 195 -2.71 9.43 -40.91
C LYS A 195 -3.63 10.24 -40.00
N VAL A 196 -3.21 10.53 -38.77
CA VAL A 196 -4.01 11.32 -37.82
C VAL A 196 -4.30 12.71 -38.37
N LEU A 197 -3.34 13.33 -39.06
CA LEU A 197 -3.52 14.66 -39.65
C LEU A 197 -4.48 14.62 -40.85
N ALA A 198 -4.41 13.59 -41.69
CA ALA A 198 -5.35 13.38 -42.79
C ALA A 198 -6.78 13.15 -42.27
N ASP A 199 -6.94 12.31 -41.25
CA ASP A 199 -8.22 12.05 -40.59
C ASP A 199 -8.76 13.33 -39.90
N TYR A 200 -7.89 14.07 -39.21
CA TYR A 200 -8.22 15.35 -38.59
C TYR A 200 -8.70 16.38 -39.61
N ARG A 201 -8.05 16.49 -40.78
CA ARG A 201 -8.44 17.46 -41.82
C ARG A 201 -9.74 17.09 -42.52
N SER A 202 -10.03 15.80 -42.68
CA SER A 202 -11.23 15.30 -43.37
C SER A 202 -12.46 15.20 -42.48
N ALA A 203 -12.28 15.08 -41.15
CA ALA A 203 -13.37 14.97 -40.20
C ALA A 203 -14.29 16.20 -40.18
N ARG A 204 -15.60 15.95 -40.11
CA ARG A 204 -16.64 16.99 -39.99
C ARG A 204 -16.81 17.48 -38.55
N THR A 205 -16.63 16.59 -37.59
CA THR A 205 -16.67 16.82 -36.14
C THR A 205 -15.55 16.04 -35.48
N ARG A 206 -14.90 16.65 -34.49
CA ARG A 206 -13.68 16.12 -33.85
C ARG A 206 -13.83 16.24 -32.33
N ALA A 207 -13.82 15.11 -31.63
CA ALA A 207 -13.80 15.09 -30.17
C ALA A 207 -12.37 14.83 -29.69
N ILE A 208 -11.84 15.72 -28.87
CA ILE A 208 -10.46 15.69 -28.39
C ILE A 208 -10.50 15.72 -26.87
N PHE A 209 -10.11 14.60 -26.27
CA PHE A 209 -9.97 14.46 -24.82
C PHE A 209 -8.50 14.54 -24.46
N VAL A 210 -8.16 15.47 -23.58
CA VAL A 210 -6.79 15.72 -23.16
C VAL A 210 -6.70 15.47 -21.66
N ASP A 211 -5.88 14.52 -21.27
CA ASP A 211 -5.52 14.31 -19.87
C ASP A 211 -4.68 15.49 -19.37
N ASN A 212 -4.87 15.92 -18.12
CA ASN A 212 -4.12 17.03 -17.55
C ASN A 212 -2.81 16.55 -16.90
N GLU A 213 -2.91 15.66 -15.90
CA GLU A 213 -1.82 15.35 -14.98
C GLU A 213 -0.70 14.50 -15.61
N GLY A 214 0.41 15.16 -15.97
CA GLY A 214 1.56 14.49 -16.59
C GLY A 214 1.47 14.39 -18.11
N THR A 215 0.45 15.02 -18.71
CA THR A 215 0.27 15.11 -20.17
C THR A 215 0.43 16.56 -20.63
N ILE A 216 -0.43 17.49 -20.19
CA ILE A 216 -0.35 18.92 -20.54
C ILE A 216 0.10 19.82 -19.39
N ALA A 217 -0.13 19.40 -18.15
CA ALA A 217 0.54 19.95 -17.00
C ALA A 217 1.78 19.09 -16.72
N ALA A 218 2.96 19.72 -16.64
CA ALA A 218 4.15 19.02 -16.23
C ALA A 218 3.87 18.31 -14.89
N LYS A 219 4.20 17.02 -14.82
CA LYS A 219 4.39 16.36 -13.53
C LYS A 219 5.61 17.04 -12.93
N ALA A 220 5.41 18.10 -12.14
CA ALA A 220 6.46 18.58 -11.25
C ALA A 220 6.98 17.33 -10.55
N GLY A 221 8.26 17.00 -10.74
CA GLY A 221 8.83 15.83 -10.09
C GLY A 221 8.61 15.98 -8.59
N TRP A 222 8.05 14.98 -7.93
CA TRP A 222 7.84 14.97 -6.48
C TRP A 222 9.17 14.81 -5.73
N PHE A 223 10.27 15.27 -6.34
CA PHE A 223 11.59 15.21 -5.72
C PHE A 223 11.59 16.19 -4.56
N LEU A 224 11.87 15.66 -3.37
CA LEU A 224 12.28 16.45 -2.23
C LEU A 224 13.41 17.39 -2.68
N ASP A 225 13.21 18.69 -2.58
CA ASP A 225 14.34 19.60 -2.47
C ASP A 225 15.18 19.13 -1.28
N ALA A 226 16.50 19.07 -1.46
CA ALA A 226 17.46 18.54 -0.48
C ALA A 226 17.47 19.30 0.87
N ASP A 227 16.66 20.35 0.98
CA ASP A 227 16.65 21.28 2.11
C ASP A 227 15.41 21.15 3.02
N GLY A 228 14.57 20.12 2.84
CA GLY A 228 13.48 19.81 3.79
C GLY A 228 12.44 20.94 3.96
N GLY A 229 12.32 21.81 2.96
CA GLY A 229 11.47 23.00 2.98
C GLY A 229 9.98 22.68 2.83
N THR A 230 9.17 23.33 3.66
CA THR A 230 7.71 23.31 3.73
C THR A 230 6.99 23.07 2.39
N MET A 231 6.22 21.98 2.35
CA MET A 231 5.21 21.69 1.33
C MET A 231 4.24 22.88 1.19
N THR A 232 4.46 23.74 0.19
CA THR A 232 3.56 24.86 -0.08
C THR A 232 2.22 24.33 -0.58
N ALA A 233 1.11 24.97 -0.21
CA ALA A 233 -0.24 24.52 -0.54
C ALA A 233 -0.50 24.28 -2.05
N LEU A 234 0.29 24.91 -2.92
CA LEU A 234 0.33 24.65 -4.37
C LEU A 234 0.72 23.20 -4.72
N MET A 235 1.60 22.56 -3.95
CA MET A 235 2.04 21.18 -4.20
C MET A 235 0.98 20.12 -3.84
N LYS A 236 -0.08 20.47 -3.09
CA LYS A 236 -1.24 19.57 -2.90
C LYS A 236 -2.08 19.45 -4.18
N GLN A 237 -2.22 20.54 -4.94
CA GLN A 237 -3.08 20.62 -6.12
C GLN A 237 -2.32 20.43 -7.44
N GLY A 238 -0.98 20.38 -7.43
CA GLY A 238 -0.16 20.26 -8.65
C GLY A 238 0.11 21.63 -9.28
N SER A 239 0.82 21.64 -10.43
CA SER A 239 1.14 22.86 -11.16
C SER A 239 0.16 23.10 -12.30
N PRO A 240 -0.25 24.36 -12.56
CA PRO A 240 -1.02 24.68 -13.76
C PRO A 240 -0.20 24.38 -15.03
N PRO A 241 -0.85 24.14 -16.17
CA PRO A 241 -0.18 24.10 -17.47
C PRO A 241 0.52 25.42 -17.79
N ASP A 242 1.58 25.34 -18.60
CA ASP A 242 2.31 26.52 -19.08
C ASP A 242 1.41 27.40 -19.97
N GLU A 243 1.73 28.69 -20.06
CA GLU A 243 0.96 29.66 -20.85
C GLU A 243 0.86 29.25 -22.33
N GLU A 244 1.95 28.72 -22.91
CA GLU A 244 1.96 28.20 -24.28
C GLU A 244 0.94 27.06 -24.49
N VAL A 245 0.76 26.20 -23.48
CA VAL A 245 -0.22 25.11 -23.53
C VAL A 245 -1.64 25.68 -23.53
N LEU A 246 -1.90 26.67 -22.69
CA LEU A 246 -3.20 27.34 -22.63
C LEU A 246 -3.54 28.04 -23.96
N GLU A 247 -2.57 28.69 -24.60
CA GLU A 247 -2.73 29.29 -25.94
C GLU A 247 -3.04 28.25 -27.02
N ARG A 248 -2.38 27.10 -26.99
CA ARG A 248 -2.63 25.99 -27.92
C ARG A 248 -4.02 25.38 -27.70
N LEU A 249 -4.45 25.22 -26.44
CA LEU A 249 -5.80 24.78 -26.11
C LEU A 249 -6.85 25.78 -26.59
N GLN A 250 -6.60 27.09 -26.45
CA GLN A 250 -7.48 28.13 -26.97
C GLN A 250 -7.58 28.05 -28.50
N THR A 251 -6.47 27.83 -29.18
CA THR A 251 -6.44 27.65 -30.65
C THR A 251 -7.26 26.44 -31.08
N LEU A 252 -7.13 25.31 -30.37
CA LEU A 252 -7.91 24.10 -30.64
C LEU A 252 -9.40 24.29 -30.37
N ALA A 253 -9.76 25.01 -29.30
CA ALA A 253 -11.14 25.29 -28.91
C ALA A 253 -11.83 26.33 -29.81
N ASN A 254 -11.06 27.20 -30.48
CA ASN A 254 -11.60 28.18 -31.43
C ASN A 254 -12.08 27.56 -32.76
N ASP A 255 -11.61 26.37 -33.11
CA ASP A 255 -12.10 25.63 -34.27
C ASP A 255 -13.50 25.05 -33.96
N GLN A 256 -14.53 25.56 -34.65
CA GLN A 256 -15.92 25.17 -34.41
C GLN A 256 -16.24 23.69 -34.67
N LYS A 257 -15.37 22.98 -35.41
CA LYS A 257 -15.53 21.53 -35.61
C LYS A 257 -14.92 20.71 -34.47
N ASN A 258 -14.16 21.34 -33.58
CA ASN A 258 -13.53 20.69 -32.45
C ASN A 258 -14.38 20.81 -31.19
N THR A 259 -14.51 19.69 -30.50
CA THR A 259 -15.01 19.62 -29.12
C THR A 259 -13.84 19.18 -28.27
N VAL A 260 -13.25 20.11 -27.52
CA VAL A 260 -12.07 19.87 -26.68
C VAL A 260 -12.50 19.76 -25.23
N VAL A 261 -12.08 18.69 -24.56
CA VAL A 261 -12.38 18.42 -23.15
C VAL A 261 -11.10 18.08 -22.41
N VAL A 262 -10.85 18.75 -21.30
CA VAL A 262 -9.73 18.42 -20.38
C VAL A 262 -10.24 17.50 -19.28
N LEU A 263 -9.59 16.36 -19.11
CA LEU A 263 -9.81 15.40 -18.05
C LEU A 263 -8.78 15.63 -16.94
N SER A 264 -9.24 15.77 -15.70
CA SER A 264 -8.35 15.96 -14.56
C SER A 264 -8.89 15.28 -13.30
N GLY A 265 -7.97 14.81 -12.46
CA GLY A 265 -8.28 14.34 -11.12
C GLY A 265 -8.47 15.46 -10.08
N ARG A 266 -8.43 16.73 -10.47
CA ARG A 266 -8.52 17.90 -9.58
C ARG A 266 -9.96 18.36 -9.36
N ASP A 267 -10.14 19.15 -8.30
CA ASP A 267 -11.43 19.73 -7.95
C ASP A 267 -11.87 20.83 -8.95
N PRO A 268 -13.17 21.12 -9.05
CA PRO A 268 -13.70 22.14 -9.96
C PRO A 268 -13.06 23.53 -9.79
N GLN A 269 -12.78 23.95 -8.55
CA GLN A 269 -12.22 25.28 -8.26
C GLN A 269 -10.77 25.41 -8.75
N CYS A 270 -10.00 24.33 -8.70
CA CYS A 270 -8.67 24.23 -9.28
C CYS A 270 -8.73 24.38 -10.81
N LEU A 271 -9.62 23.65 -11.47
CA LEU A 271 -9.77 23.73 -12.92
C LEU A 271 -10.30 25.07 -13.41
N ASP A 272 -11.20 25.72 -12.67
CA ASP A 272 -11.64 27.07 -13.00
C ASP A 272 -10.53 28.10 -12.86
N ARG A 273 -9.61 27.94 -11.90
CA ARG A 273 -8.43 28.81 -11.80
C ARG A 273 -7.45 28.58 -12.94
N TRP A 274 -7.22 27.34 -13.34
CA TRP A 274 -6.21 26.99 -14.36
C TRP A 274 -6.67 27.22 -15.79
N PHE A 275 -7.92 26.85 -16.08
CA PHE A 275 -8.49 26.88 -17.44
C PHE A 275 -9.61 27.91 -17.57
N GLY A 276 -9.84 28.73 -16.55
CA GLY A 276 -10.83 29.81 -16.53
C GLY A 276 -10.78 30.72 -17.75
N GLY A 277 -9.56 31.07 -18.18
CA GLY A 277 -9.31 31.95 -19.32
C GLY A 277 -9.54 31.32 -20.69
N VAL A 278 -9.61 29.98 -20.80
CA VAL A 278 -9.74 29.29 -22.09
C VAL A 278 -11.22 29.16 -22.47
N GLN A 279 -11.65 29.99 -23.42
CA GLN A 279 -13.04 30.02 -23.88
C GLN A 279 -13.36 28.82 -24.78
N GLY A 280 -14.54 28.23 -24.58
CA GLY A 280 -15.02 27.12 -25.40
C GLY A 280 -14.67 25.72 -24.89
N LEU A 281 -13.75 25.61 -23.93
CA LEU A 281 -13.24 24.36 -23.39
C LEU A 281 -14.28 23.64 -22.52
N GLY A 282 -14.35 22.31 -22.64
CA GLY A 282 -15.04 21.45 -21.69
C GLY A 282 -14.07 20.97 -20.61
N LEU A 283 -14.54 20.82 -19.38
CA LEU A 283 -13.71 20.40 -18.25
C LEU A 283 -14.36 19.22 -17.53
N CYS A 284 -13.55 18.27 -17.08
CA CYS A 284 -13.96 17.18 -16.21
C CYS A 284 -13.06 17.20 -14.97
N ALA A 285 -13.66 17.48 -13.82
CA ALA A 285 -13.02 17.44 -12.52
C ALA A 285 -13.26 16.07 -11.86
N GLU A 286 -12.36 15.71 -10.95
CA GLU A 286 -12.40 14.45 -10.20
C GLU A 286 -12.67 13.21 -11.07
N HIS A 287 -11.91 13.08 -12.15
CA HIS A 287 -12.03 11.96 -13.10
C HIS A 287 -13.42 11.84 -13.75
N GLY A 288 -14.13 12.97 -13.89
CA GLY A 288 -15.43 13.05 -14.56
C GLY A 288 -16.63 13.03 -13.61
N PHE A 289 -16.42 13.02 -12.29
CA PHE A 289 -17.52 13.18 -11.33
C PHE A 289 -18.21 14.54 -11.46
N HIS A 290 -17.41 15.59 -11.71
CA HIS A 290 -17.90 16.91 -12.08
C HIS A 290 -17.53 17.21 -13.53
N TRP A 291 -18.44 17.80 -14.30
CA TRP A 291 -18.12 18.24 -15.66
C TRP A 291 -18.77 19.56 -16.03
N LEU A 292 -18.07 20.28 -16.90
CA LEU A 292 -18.50 21.53 -17.50
C LEU A 292 -18.56 21.33 -19.03
N PRO A 293 -19.73 21.43 -19.65
CA PRO A 293 -19.86 21.21 -21.09
C PRO A 293 -19.13 22.29 -21.92
N PRO A 294 -18.46 21.89 -23.02
CA PRO A 294 -17.85 22.83 -23.97
C PRO A 294 -18.92 23.67 -24.67
N ARG A 295 -18.55 24.88 -25.14
CA ARG A 295 -19.50 25.91 -25.60
C ARG A 295 -20.53 25.41 -26.63
N GLY A 296 -20.11 24.55 -27.57
CA GLY A 296 -21.01 23.99 -28.60
C GLY A 296 -22.10 23.03 -28.09
N LEU A 297 -21.91 22.45 -26.89
CA LEU A 297 -22.82 21.47 -26.29
C LEU A 297 -23.63 22.00 -25.11
N ARG A 298 -23.39 23.24 -24.66
CA ARG A 298 -24.12 23.87 -23.54
C ARG A 298 -25.63 23.97 -23.76
N LYS A 299 -26.08 24.12 -25.02
CA LYS A 299 -27.51 24.15 -25.38
C LYS A 299 -28.20 22.78 -25.30
N ALA A 300 -27.45 21.68 -25.41
CA ALA A 300 -27.98 20.32 -25.35
C ALA A 300 -27.97 19.75 -23.92
N ALA A 301 -27.02 20.18 -23.09
CA ALA A 301 -26.88 19.71 -21.71
C ALA A 301 -27.98 20.21 -20.75
N GLY A 302 -28.69 21.30 -21.08
CA GLY A 302 -29.85 21.77 -20.31
C GLY A 302 -31.14 20.97 -20.53
N GLY A 303 -31.11 19.87 -21.28
CA GLY A 303 -32.28 19.10 -21.72
C GLY A 303 -32.66 17.89 -20.85
N GLN A 304 -31.99 17.64 -19.72
CA GLN A 304 -32.35 16.53 -18.83
C GLN A 304 -32.30 16.94 -17.36
N ALA A 305 -33.28 17.75 -16.95
CA ALA A 305 -33.73 17.80 -15.57
C ALA A 305 -35.22 18.20 -15.51
N SER A 306 -36.04 17.25 -15.07
CA SER A 306 -37.43 17.40 -14.61
C SER A 306 -38.54 17.67 -15.64
N HIS A 307 -39.60 16.87 -15.54
CA HIS A 307 -40.92 17.15 -16.08
C HIS A 307 -41.49 18.43 -15.44
N ALA A 308 -41.31 19.57 -16.10
CA ALA A 308 -42.12 20.76 -15.84
C ALA A 308 -42.40 21.48 -17.16
N THR A 309 -43.68 21.58 -17.51
CA THR A 309 -44.20 22.30 -18.67
C THR A 309 -43.70 23.76 -18.68
N PRO A 310 -43.27 24.31 -19.83
CA PRO A 310 -42.80 25.68 -19.89
C PRO A 310 -43.98 26.64 -19.86
N GLN A 311 -44.05 27.52 -18.86
CA GLN A 311 -44.88 28.71 -18.92
C GLN A 311 -44.23 29.72 -19.87
N ALA A 312 -45.04 30.22 -20.81
CA ALA A 312 -44.65 31.21 -21.79
C ALA A 312 -44.26 32.52 -21.09
N GLY A 313 -43.02 32.98 -21.31
CA GLY A 313 -42.59 34.32 -20.88
C GLY A 313 -41.16 34.51 -20.38
N CYS A 314 -40.29 33.50 -20.39
CA CYS A 314 -38.88 33.71 -20.03
C CYS A 314 -37.99 33.79 -21.27
N GLU A 315 -37.61 35.02 -21.61
CA GLU A 315 -36.48 35.32 -22.48
C GLU A 315 -35.20 34.77 -21.85
N TRP A 316 -34.49 33.90 -22.59
CA TRP A 316 -33.32 33.17 -22.11
C TRP A 316 -32.10 34.11 -22.07
N ALA A 317 -31.87 34.71 -20.91
CA ALA A 317 -30.69 35.52 -20.63
C ALA A 317 -29.55 34.68 -20.02
N ASP A 318 -28.39 34.78 -20.67
CA ASP A 318 -27.01 34.43 -20.29
C ASP A 318 -26.51 32.98 -20.10
N GLU A 319 -25.50 32.71 -20.94
CA GLU A 319 -24.58 31.59 -21.09
C GLU A 319 -23.70 31.32 -19.84
N THR A 320 -24.30 31.02 -18.69
CA THR A 320 -23.53 30.82 -17.44
C THR A 320 -22.76 29.49 -17.42
N ARG A 321 -21.47 29.56 -17.05
CA ARG A 321 -20.54 28.44 -16.92
C ARG A 321 -20.85 27.66 -15.64
N HIS A 322 -21.71 26.64 -15.71
CA HIS A 322 -22.14 25.85 -14.55
C HIS A 322 -21.57 24.42 -14.56
N TRP A 323 -21.04 23.98 -13.42
CA TRP A 323 -20.57 22.61 -13.22
C TRP A 323 -21.74 21.66 -12.96
N HIS A 324 -21.79 20.56 -13.68
CA HIS A 324 -22.72 19.46 -13.44
C HIS A 324 -22.03 18.38 -12.60
N CYS A 325 -22.82 17.66 -11.81
CA CYS A 325 -22.36 16.57 -10.95
C CYS A 325 -23.09 15.26 -11.32
N LEU A 326 -22.40 14.13 -11.19
CA LEU A 326 -22.94 12.81 -11.57
C LEU A 326 -23.92 12.30 -10.51
N ALA A 327 -23.88 12.86 -9.30
CA ALA A 327 -24.80 12.54 -8.22
C ALA A 327 -26.11 13.33 -8.38
N GLU A 328 -27.25 12.66 -8.23
CA GLU A 328 -28.56 13.32 -8.23
C GLU A 328 -28.69 14.30 -7.05
N GLU A 329 -29.20 15.51 -7.29
CA GLU A 329 -29.29 16.65 -6.35
C GLU A 329 -30.10 16.41 -5.05
N GLY A 330 -30.48 15.16 -4.73
CA GLY A 330 -31.20 14.79 -3.51
C GLY A 330 -30.52 13.76 -2.60
N ASN A 331 -29.38 13.17 -3.01
CA ASN A 331 -28.75 12.04 -2.31
C ASN A 331 -27.30 12.30 -1.85
N ALA A 332 -26.76 13.51 -2.04
CA ALA A 332 -25.35 13.79 -1.74
C ALA A 332 -25.03 13.76 -0.23
N GLU A 333 -25.97 14.16 0.65
CA GLU A 333 -25.70 14.22 2.09
C GLU A 333 -25.72 12.85 2.79
N SER A 334 -26.39 11.82 2.22
CA SER A 334 -26.50 10.49 2.85
C SER A 334 -25.42 9.49 2.44
N HIS A 335 -24.55 9.84 1.48
CA HIS A 335 -23.59 8.91 0.88
C HIS A 335 -22.14 9.06 1.37
N ASP A 336 -21.85 9.96 2.33
CA ASP A 336 -20.49 10.26 2.79
C ASP A 336 -20.13 9.66 4.17
N GLU A 337 -21.05 8.96 4.84
CA GLU A 337 -20.76 8.31 6.12
C GLU A 337 -19.62 7.28 6.04
N TRP A 338 -19.55 6.51 4.94
CA TRP A 338 -18.45 5.56 4.72
C TRP A 338 -17.10 6.27 4.60
N LYS A 339 -17.08 7.50 4.08
CA LYS A 339 -15.85 8.27 3.94
C LYS A 339 -15.28 8.64 5.30
N ALA A 340 -16.12 9.00 6.28
CA ALA A 340 -15.66 9.29 7.64
C ALA A 340 -14.95 8.06 8.27
N ILE A 341 -15.54 6.87 8.12
CA ILE A 341 -14.96 5.61 8.62
C ILE A 341 -13.62 5.32 7.92
N VAL A 342 -13.59 5.39 6.59
CA VAL A 342 -12.39 5.12 5.81
C VAL A 342 -11.30 6.16 6.09
N PHE A 343 -11.66 7.41 6.32
CA PHE A 343 -10.72 8.48 6.64
C PHE A 343 -10.01 8.24 7.97
N GLU A 344 -10.72 7.79 9.00
CA GLU A 344 -10.10 7.43 10.28
C GLU A 344 -9.15 6.22 10.16
N LEU A 345 -9.47 5.24 9.31
CA LEU A 345 -8.56 4.14 8.98
C LEU A 345 -7.33 4.66 8.22
N MET A 346 -7.52 5.47 7.18
CA MET A 346 -6.45 6.02 6.35
C MET A 346 -5.51 6.95 7.12
N LYS A 347 -5.99 7.65 8.14
CA LYS A 347 -5.15 8.39 9.10
C LYS A 347 -4.13 7.50 9.80
N GLN A 348 -4.48 6.24 10.12
CA GLN A 348 -3.54 5.31 10.74
C GLN A 348 -2.42 4.94 9.77
N TYR A 349 -2.73 4.75 8.49
CA TYR A 349 -1.72 4.52 7.45
C TYR A 349 -0.82 5.74 7.25
N VAL A 350 -1.37 6.96 7.26
CA VAL A 350 -0.56 8.20 7.19
C VAL A 350 0.39 8.32 8.37
N LYS A 351 -0.06 8.03 9.59
CA LYS A 351 0.80 8.04 10.79
C LYS A 351 1.98 7.08 10.67
N ARG A 352 1.79 5.94 10.01
CA ARG A 352 2.80 4.88 9.85
C ARG A 352 3.72 5.09 8.66
N VAL A 353 3.31 5.89 7.69
CA VAL A 353 4.03 6.12 6.44
C VAL A 353 4.33 7.62 6.30
N GLN A 354 5.45 8.03 6.89
CA GLN A 354 5.87 9.44 6.96
C GLN A 354 6.03 10.04 5.55
N GLY A 355 5.41 11.19 5.33
CA GLY A 355 5.37 11.85 4.01
C GLY A 355 4.20 11.43 3.12
N SER A 356 3.39 10.45 3.52
CA SER A 356 2.14 10.15 2.84
C SER A 356 1.02 11.12 3.27
N ILE A 357 0.03 11.33 2.39
CA ILE A 357 -1.10 12.23 2.64
C ILE A 357 -2.42 11.56 2.25
N VAL A 358 -3.50 11.91 2.92
CA VAL A 358 -4.87 11.53 2.52
C VAL A 358 -5.59 12.80 2.06
N GLU A 359 -6.24 12.70 0.91
CA GLU A 359 -7.05 13.76 0.30
C GLU A 359 -8.49 13.29 0.22
N PHE A 360 -9.39 14.15 0.68
CA PHE A 360 -10.84 13.96 0.64
C PHE A 360 -11.38 14.65 -0.60
N LYS A 361 -12.14 13.93 -1.42
CA LYS A 361 -12.80 14.41 -2.64
C LYS A 361 -14.28 14.08 -2.59
N ASP A 362 -15.05 14.75 -3.43
CA ASP A 362 -16.51 14.54 -3.47
C ASP A 362 -16.84 13.14 -4.03
N SER A 363 -16.01 12.62 -4.93
CA SER A 363 -16.12 11.27 -5.49
C SER A 363 -15.40 10.18 -4.69
N ALA A 364 -14.35 10.52 -3.93
CA ALA A 364 -13.43 9.52 -3.39
C ALA A 364 -12.60 9.98 -2.18
N ILE A 365 -11.99 9.03 -1.47
CA ILE A 365 -10.84 9.28 -0.61
C ILE A 365 -9.61 8.72 -1.30
N SER A 366 -8.56 9.52 -1.41
CA SER A 366 -7.30 9.09 -2.01
C SER A 366 -6.15 9.17 -1.02
N TRP A 367 -5.37 8.10 -0.90
CA TRP A 367 -4.14 8.06 -0.13
C TRP A 367 -2.95 8.12 -1.08
N ASN A 368 -2.15 9.19 -0.96
CA ASN A 368 -0.98 9.44 -1.78
C ASN A 368 0.28 9.12 -0.99
N TYR A 369 0.96 8.04 -1.37
CA TYR A 369 2.21 7.57 -0.74
C TYR A 369 3.41 7.60 -1.70
N ARG A 370 3.23 8.09 -2.93
CA ARG A 370 4.25 8.04 -3.99
C ARG A 370 5.48 8.94 -3.75
N GLY A 371 5.38 9.91 -2.83
CA GLY A 371 6.47 10.78 -2.39
C GLY A 371 7.12 10.34 -1.08
N VAL A 372 6.70 9.20 -0.54
CA VAL A 372 7.36 8.59 0.62
C VAL A 372 8.70 8.07 0.12
N GLY A 373 9.78 8.71 0.54
CA GLY A 373 11.13 8.20 0.28
C GLY A 373 11.21 6.76 0.80
N ALA A 374 11.81 5.87 0.00
CA ALA A 374 12.33 4.64 0.60
C ALA A 374 13.30 5.08 1.72
N PRO A 375 13.21 4.49 2.93
CA PRO A 375 14.13 4.81 4.01
C PRO A 375 15.60 4.67 3.60
#